data_AF-A0A660VG30-F1
#
_entry.id   AF-A0A660VG30-F1
#
_cell.length_a   1.000
_cell.length_b   1.000
_cell.length_c   1.000
_cell.angle_alpha   90.00
_cell.angle_beta   90.00
_cell.angle_gamma   90.00
#
_symmetry.space_group_name_H-M   'P 1'
#
loop_
_entity.id
_entity.type
_entity.pdbx_description
1 polymer ?
#
loop_
_entity_poly.entity_id
_entity_poly.type
_entity_poly.pdbx_seq_one_letter_code
_entity_poly.pdbx_strand_id
1 'polypeptide(L)'
;MNLLKNLFSTSAETCEHVPAQLATPSGNSCEECGSTFSLRMCADCGHVGCCDSQAGDARKHYLESGHEVMASMPVGSGFTWCYTDDRYAG
;
A
#
# COMPACT_ATOMS: atom_id res chain seq x y z
N MET A 1 -8.71 22.22 35.73
CA MET A 1 -7.92 20.99 35.75
C MET A 1 -8.72 19.90 35.03
N ASN A 2 -8.85 20.02 33.71
CA ASN A 2 -9.55 19.03 32.88
C ASN A 2 -8.48 18.16 32.22
N LEU A 3 -7.83 17.35 33.06
CA LEU A 3 -7.21 16.12 32.62
C LEU A 3 -8.35 15.21 32.17
N LEU A 4 -8.12 14.36 31.17
CA LEU A 4 -9.07 13.40 30.59
C LEU A 4 -9.93 13.92 29.41
N LYS A 5 -9.27 14.38 28.34
CA LYS A 5 -9.76 14.12 26.98
C LYS A 5 -8.72 13.21 26.33
N ASN A 6 -9.18 12.12 25.72
CA ASN A 6 -8.41 11.13 24.96
C ASN A 6 -7.93 9.90 25.75
N LEU A 7 -8.81 9.33 26.59
CA LEU A 7 -8.71 7.94 27.03
C LEU A 7 -9.74 7.05 26.30
N PHE A 8 -9.86 7.21 24.98
CA PHE A 8 -10.60 6.29 24.10
C PHE A 8 -9.97 6.30 22.70
N SER A 9 -8.70 5.90 22.57
CA SER A 9 -8.26 5.35 21.28
C SER A 9 -8.41 3.83 21.35
N THR A 10 -9.58 3.37 20.93
CA THR A 10 -9.80 1.98 20.55
C THR A 10 -10.43 1.99 19.17
N SER A 11 -9.63 2.35 18.17
CA SER A 11 -9.81 1.85 16.82
C SER A 11 -8.50 1.18 16.44
N ALA A 12 -8.56 0.03 15.78
CA ALA A 12 -7.48 -0.32 14.86
C ALA A 12 -7.42 0.84 13.86
N GLU A 13 -6.46 1.74 14.07
CA GLU A 13 -6.51 3.10 13.52
C GLU A 13 -6.33 3.04 12.02
N THR A 14 -7.37 3.45 11.30
CA THR A 14 -7.38 3.57 9.84
C THR A 14 -6.15 4.34 9.37
N CYS A 15 -5.48 3.86 8.33
CA CYS A 15 -4.29 4.54 7.81
C CYS A 15 -4.70 5.75 6.96
N GLU A 16 -4.26 6.95 7.35
CA GLU A 16 -4.60 8.21 6.66
C GLU A 16 -4.00 8.31 5.24
N HIS A 17 -2.99 7.49 4.96
CA HIS A 17 -2.32 7.42 3.65
C HIS A 17 -3.10 6.58 2.61
N VAL A 18 -4.16 5.88 3.01
CA VAL A 18 -5.00 5.12 2.05
C VAL A 18 -5.85 6.11 1.25
N PRO A 19 -5.75 6.13 -0.09
CA PRO A 19 -6.56 7.05 -0.88
C PRO A 19 -8.04 6.67 -0.79
N ALA A 20 -8.92 7.68 -0.92
CA ALA A 20 -10.37 7.47 -0.88
C ALA A 20 -10.89 6.53 -1.97
N GLN A 21 -10.14 6.41 -3.08
CA GLN A 21 -10.42 5.49 -4.17
C GLN A 21 -9.11 4.89 -4.66
N LEU A 22 -9.06 3.56 -4.76
CA LEU A 22 -7.92 2.86 -5.36
C LEU A 22 -7.88 3.12 -6.88
N ALA A 23 -6.69 3.37 -7.39
CA ALA A 23 -6.42 3.37 -8.82
C ALA A 23 -6.61 1.98 -9.44
N THR A 24 -6.77 1.96 -10.76
CA THR A 24 -6.83 0.73 -11.55
C THR A 24 -5.41 0.23 -11.83
N PRO A 25 -5.12 -1.09 -11.73
CA PRO A 25 -3.83 -1.63 -12.14
C PRO A 25 -3.50 -1.25 -13.58
N SER A 26 -2.28 -0.80 -13.82
CA SER A 26 -1.71 -0.55 -15.15
C SER A 26 -1.55 -1.84 -15.99
N GLY A 27 -1.45 -2.99 -15.32
CA GLY A 27 -1.28 -4.30 -15.94
C GLY A 27 -1.40 -5.45 -14.95
N ASN A 28 -1.02 -6.65 -15.40
CA ASN A 28 -1.12 -7.90 -14.62
C ASN A 28 0.26 -8.53 -14.32
N SER A 29 1.33 -7.75 -14.50
CA SER A 29 2.72 -8.15 -14.27
C SER A 29 3.50 -6.95 -13.73
N CYS A 30 4.61 -7.21 -13.05
CA CYS A 30 5.56 -6.17 -12.67
C CYS A 30 6.06 -5.43 -13.90
N GLU A 31 5.99 -4.10 -13.88
CA GLU A 31 6.34 -3.25 -15.02
C GLU A 31 7.84 -3.24 -15.32
N GLU A 32 8.68 -3.48 -14.31
CA GLU A 32 10.13 -3.47 -14.43
C GLU A 32 10.70 -4.82 -14.83
N CYS A 33 10.36 -5.88 -14.09
CA CYS A 33 10.96 -7.20 -14.26
C CYS A 33 10.06 -8.23 -14.95
N GLY A 34 8.79 -7.89 -15.22
CA GLY A 34 7.85 -8.79 -15.91
C GLY A 34 7.34 -9.97 -15.06
N SER A 35 7.68 -10.04 -13.77
CA SER A 35 7.15 -11.07 -12.87
C SER A 35 5.62 -11.05 -12.85
N THR A 36 5.00 -12.22 -12.70
CA THR A 36 3.55 -12.38 -12.49
C THR A 36 3.22 -12.91 -11.09
N PHE A 37 4.23 -13.05 -10.23
CA PHE A 37 4.09 -13.60 -8.89
C PHE A 37 4.15 -12.49 -7.84
N SER A 38 3.37 -12.64 -6.77
CA SER A 38 3.39 -11.76 -5.58
C SER A 38 3.47 -10.28 -5.92
N LEU A 39 2.50 -9.82 -6.71
CA LEU A 39 2.42 -8.45 -7.20
C LEU A 39 1.75 -7.54 -6.18
N ARG A 40 2.19 -6.28 -6.20
CA ARG A 40 1.57 -5.17 -5.49
C ARG A 40 1.28 -4.05 -6.48
N MET A 41 0.14 -3.39 -6.30
CA MET A 41 -0.31 -2.27 -7.09
C MET A 41 -0.33 -1.01 -6.22
N CYS A 42 0.22 0.09 -6.73
CA CYS A 42 0.21 1.39 -6.08
C CYS A 42 -1.20 1.97 -6.00
N ALA A 43 -1.70 2.18 -4.78
CA ALA A 43 -3.07 2.60 -4.54
C ALA A 43 -3.40 3.95 -5.20
N ASP A 44 -2.42 4.86 -5.31
CA ASP A 44 -2.59 6.20 -5.87
C ASP A 44 -2.57 6.25 -7.40
N CYS A 45 -1.68 5.49 -8.04
CA CYS A 45 -1.41 5.64 -9.49
C CYS A 45 -1.58 4.37 -10.32
N GLY A 46 -1.79 3.21 -9.69
CA GLY A 46 -2.04 1.96 -10.39
C GLY A 46 -0.79 1.19 -10.84
N HIS A 47 0.41 1.72 -10.58
CA HIS A 47 1.68 1.08 -10.94
C HIS A 47 1.78 -0.33 -10.34
N VAL A 48 2.23 -1.31 -11.12
CA VAL A 48 2.36 -2.70 -10.66
C VAL A 48 3.82 -3.10 -10.50
N GLY A 49 4.21 -3.41 -9.27
CA GLY A 49 5.57 -3.84 -8.91
C GLY A 49 5.58 -5.20 -8.20
N CYS A 50 6.71 -5.90 -8.27
CA CYS A 50 6.92 -7.13 -7.48
C CYS A 50 7.26 -6.80 -6.02
N CYS A 51 6.94 -7.71 -5.10
CA CYS A 51 7.23 -7.54 -3.67
C CYS A 51 8.74 -7.60 -3.32
N ASP A 52 9.07 -7.25 -2.07
CA ASP A 52 10.44 -7.22 -1.55
C ASP A 52 11.18 -8.57 -1.55
N SER A 53 10.44 -9.69 -1.53
CA SER A 53 11.03 -11.02 -1.64
C SER A 53 11.42 -11.41 -3.07
N GLN A 54 11.22 -10.51 -4.04
CA GLN A 54 11.65 -10.65 -5.43
C GLN A 54 12.68 -9.55 -5.75
N ALA A 55 12.47 -8.75 -6.81
CA ALA A 55 13.32 -7.61 -7.14
C ALA A 55 12.97 -6.35 -6.33
N GLY A 56 11.84 -6.34 -5.60
CA GLY A 56 11.43 -5.24 -4.70
C GLY A 56 10.94 -3.99 -5.42
N ASP A 57 10.43 -4.12 -6.65
CA ASP A 57 10.09 -2.96 -7.49
C ASP A 57 8.90 -2.16 -6.94
N ALA A 58 7.97 -2.79 -6.21
CA ALA A 58 6.90 -2.05 -5.52
C ALA A 58 7.45 -1.11 -4.43
N ARG A 59 8.52 -1.50 -3.73
CA ARG A 59 9.16 -0.64 -2.72
C ARG A 59 10.01 0.44 -3.38
N LYS A 60 10.72 0.12 -4.48
CA LYS A 60 11.45 1.12 -5.26
C LYS A 60 10.50 2.20 -5.77
N HIS A 61 9.35 1.80 -6.32
CA HIS A 61 8.30 2.72 -6.75
C HIS A 61 7.84 3.65 -5.62
N TYR A 62 7.59 3.12 -4.41
CA TYR A 62 7.30 3.98 -3.24
C TYR A 62 8.42 4.99 -2.97
N LEU A 63 9.68 4.55 -2.94
CA LEU A 63 10.82 5.41 -2.64
C LEU A 63 11.02 6.52 -3.69
N GLU A 64 10.65 6.26 -4.95
CA GLU A 64 10.81 7.20 -6.06
C GLU A 64 9.62 8.15 -6.23
N SER A 65 8.40 7.65 -6.06
CA SER A 65 7.15 8.42 -6.26
C SER A 65 6.63 9.10 -5.00
N GLY A 66 6.97 8.58 -3.82
CA GLY A 66 6.34 8.95 -2.56
C GLY A 66 4.92 8.40 -2.37
N HIS A 67 4.46 7.47 -3.22
CA HIS A 67 3.13 6.84 -3.04
C HIS A 67 3.18 5.74 -1.98
N GLU A 68 2.54 6.00 -0.85
CA GLU A 68 2.84 5.35 0.42
C GLU A 68 2.16 3.99 0.57
N VAL A 69 1.05 3.79 -0.14
CA VAL A 69 0.21 2.60 0.01
C VAL A 69 0.26 1.71 -1.24
N MET A 70 0.54 0.43 -1.01
CA MET A 70 0.47 -0.61 -2.03
C MET A 70 -0.59 -1.66 -1.67
N ALA A 71 -1.49 -1.95 -2.60
CA ALA A 71 -2.45 -3.04 -2.51
C ALA A 71 -1.87 -4.34 -3.06
N SER A 72 -1.98 -5.45 -2.36
CA SER A 72 -1.66 -6.76 -2.92
C SER A 72 -2.64 -7.12 -4.05
N MET A 73 -2.16 -7.78 -5.10
CA MET A 73 -3.01 -8.27 -6.18
C MET A 73 -3.44 -9.72 -5.94
N PRO A 74 -4.68 -10.11 -6.29
CA PRO A 74 -5.73 -9.31 -6.92
C PRO A 74 -6.35 -8.23 -6.00
N VAL A 75 -6.54 -7.05 -6.56
CA VAL A 75 -7.01 -5.85 -5.84
C VAL A 75 -8.42 -6.09 -5.26
N GLY A 76 -8.64 -5.65 -4.02
CA GLY A 76 -9.93 -5.81 -3.32
C GLY A 76 -10.11 -7.16 -2.62
N SER A 77 -9.30 -8.18 -2.94
CA SER A 77 -9.31 -9.48 -2.26
C SER A 77 -8.13 -9.70 -1.30
N GLY A 78 -7.20 -8.77 -1.25
CA GLY A 78 -5.98 -8.87 -0.46
C GLY A 78 -5.81 -7.75 0.57
N PHE A 79 -4.58 -7.57 1.05
CA PHE A 79 -4.23 -6.53 2.01
C PHE A 79 -3.72 -5.28 1.32
N THR A 80 -3.69 -4.16 2.05
CA THR A 80 -2.87 -3.01 1.68
C THR A 80 -1.77 -2.80 2.70
N TRP A 81 -0.64 -2.29 2.25
CA TRP A 81 0.56 -2.04 3.04
C TRP A 81 0.93 -0.57 2.92
N CYS A 82 1.04 0.12 4.05
CA CYS A 82 1.59 1.46 4.11
C CYS A 82 3.07 1.37 4.44
N TYR A 83 3.94 1.82 3.53
CA TYR A 83 5.38 1.84 3.78
C TYR A 83 5.78 2.93 4.77
N THR A 84 5.07 4.07 4.80
CA THR A 84 5.35 5.17 5.73
C THR A 84 5.13 4.72 7.18
N ASP A 85 4.05 3.99 7.46
CA ASP A 85 3.71 3.50 8.80
C ASP A 85 4.28 2.10 9.12
N ASP A 86 4.91 1.43 8.15
CA ASP A 86 5.42 0.05 8.24
C ASP A 86 4.37 -0.97 8.77
N ARG A 87 3.13 -0.86 8.26
CA ARG A 87 2.00 -1.69 8.74
C ARG A 87 0.98 -1.99 7.65
N TYR A 88 0.11 -2.96 7.95
CA TYR A 88 -1.12 -3.19 7.18
C TYR A 88 -2.04 -1.98 7.32
N ALA A 89 -2.53 -1.49 6.19
CA ALA A 89 -3.45 -0.38 6.10
C ALA A 89 -4.86 -0.89 5.75
N GLY A 90 -5.86 -0.40 6.48
CA GLY A 90 -7.26 -0.76 6.35
C GLY A 90 -8.14 0.26 7.07
#